data_AF-A0A0C9UTK4-F1
#
_entry.id   AF-A0A0C9UTK4-F1
#
_cell.length_a   1.000
_cell.length_b   1.000
_cell.length_c   1.000
_cell.angle_alpha   90.00
_cell.angle_beta   90.00
_cell.angle_gamma   90.00
#
_symmetry.space_group_name_H-M   'P 1'
#
loop_
_entity.id
_entity.type
_entity.pdbx_description
1 polymer ?
#
loop_
_entity_poly.entity_id
_entity_poly.type
_entity_poly.pdbx_seq_one_letter_code
_entity_poly.pdbx_strand_id
1 'polypeptide(L)'
;LFLYGDPAYRDGAHILLPYRGPIITEDQQAFNTQMSRIREPIEWLFKEVAQKFTFIDFSRSQKILLTSCALYYLVTLLMCNAHTIPHYPQTPQYFTCPPPTLEEY
;
A
#
# COMPACT_ATOMS: atom_id res chain seq x y z
N LEU A 1 13.29 6.43 10.29
CA LEU A 1 12.29 5.64 9.54
C LEU A 1 12.27 6.15 8.10
N PHE A 2 12.37 5.28 7.11
CA PHE A 2 12.34 5.64 5.68
C PHE A 2 11.15 4.96 5.00
N LEU A 3 10.48 5.65 4.08
CA LEU A 3 9.39 5.13 3.25
C LEU A 3 9.89 4.96 1.81
N TYR A 4 9.62 3.82 1.19
CA TYR A 4 9.93 3.62 -0.22
C TYR A 4 8.79 4.16 -1.08
N GLY A 5 9.08 5.23 -1.82
CA GLY A 5 8.10 5.96 -2.62
C GLY A 5 8.12 5.58 -4.09
N ASP A 6 7.00 5.85 -4.75
CA ASP A 6 6.90 5.83 -6.21
C ASP A 6 7.91 6.80 -6.87
N PRO A 7 8.38 6.49 -8.09
CA PRO A 7 9.17 7.44 -8.87
C PRO A 7 8.62 8.88 -8.91
N ALA A 8 7.31 9.08 -8.89
CA ALA A 8 6.71 10.41 -8.96
C ALA A 8 7.04 11.32 -7.75
N TYR A 9 7.45 10.75 -6.61
CA TYR A 9 7.82 11.54 -5.45
C TYR A 9 9.18 12.23 -5.60
N ARG A 10 9.31 13.39 -4.96
CA ARG A 10 10.59 14.08 -4.82
C ARG A 10 11.43 13.39 -3.75
N ASP A 11 12.74 13.39 -3.97
CA ASP A 11 13.69 12.94 -2.97
C ASP A 11 13.56 13.80 -1.72
N GLY A 12 13.60 13.15 -0.55
CA GLY A 12 13.32 13.80 0.72
C GLY A 12 13.94 13.03 1.87
N ALA A 13 14.14 13.71 3.01
CA ALA A 13 14.90 13.19 4.14
C ALA A 13 14.43 11.83 4.69
N HIS A 14 13.19 11.42 4.37
CA HIS A 14 12.58 10.18 4.84
C HIS A 14 11.95 9.35 3.71
N ILE A 15 12.17 9.70 2.44
CA ILE A 15 11.62 8.98 1.28
C ILE A 15 12.78 8.41 0.46
N LEU A 16 12.83 7.08 0.37
CA LEU A 16 13.71 6.37 -0.55
C LEU A 16 13.01 6.23 -1.89
N LEU A 17 13.77 6.43 -2.95
CA LEU A 17 13.28 6.32 -4.33
C LEU A 17 14.03 5.21 -5.05
N PRO A 18 13.43 4.59 -6.07
CA PRO A 18 14.18 3.75 -6.98
C PRO A 18 15.32 4.54 -7.62
N TYR A 19 16.46 3.86 -7.80
CA TYR A 19 17.54 4.35 -8.63
C TYR A 19 17.04 4.55 -10.05
N ARG A 20 17.37 5.70 -10.65
CA ARG A 20 16.89 6.13 -11.97
C ARG A 20 18.03 6.76 -12.75
N GLY A 21 18.04 6.53 -14.06
CA GLY A 21 19.06 7.07 -14.96
C GLY A 21 19.14 6.23 -16.24
N PRO A 22 19.85 6.73 -17.27
CA PRO A 22 20.05 5.99 -18.52
C PRO A 22 20.88 4.72 -18.33
N ILE A 23 21.74 4.69 -17.29
CA ILE A 23 22.57 3.55 -16.92
C ILE A 23 22.44 3.40 -15.40
N ILE A 24 21.99 2.22 -14.97
CA ILE A 24 22.00 1.80 -13.56
C ILE A 24 22.84 0.54 -13.45
N THR A 25 23.54 0.40 -12.33
CA THR A 25 24.34 -0.79 -12.04
C THR A 25 23.44 -2.00 -11.74
N GLU A 26 24.00 -3.21 -11.85
CA GLU A 26 23.27 -4.45 -11.51
C GLU A 26 22.77 -4.43 -10.06
N ASP A 27 23.59 -3.93 -9.12
CA ASP A 27 23.22 -3.80 -7.70
C ASP A 27 22.04 -2.83 -7.50
N GLN A 28 22.02 -1.71 -8.22
CA GLN A 28 20.91 -0.75 -8.18
C GLN A 28 19.62 -1.35 -8.76
N GLN A 29 19.73 -2.14 -9.84
CA GLN A 29 18.59 -2.83 -10.40
C GLN A 29 18.07 -3.93 -9.46
N ALA A 30 18.96 -4.67 -8.81
CA ALA A 30 18.61 -5.67 -7.80
C ALA A 30 17.88 -5.01 -6.61
N PHE A 31 18.38 -3.88 -6.12
CA PHE A 31 17.72 -3.08 -5.09
C PHE A 31 16.31 -2.63 -5.52
N ASN A 32 16.18 -2.01 -6.69
CA ASN A 32 14.89 -1.56 -7.23
C ASN A 32 13.89 -2.72 -7.34
N THR A 33 14.37 -3.89 -7.76
CA THR A 33 13.54 -5.10 -7.91
C THR A 33 13.04 -5.58 -6.55
N GLN A 34 13.91 -5.64 -5.54
CA GLN A 34 13.51 -6.04 -4.18
C GLN A 34 12.51 -5.06 -3.58
N MET A 35 12.76 -3.76 -3.68
CA MET A 35 11.88 -2.75 -3.10
C MET A 35 10.52 -2.68 -3.82
N SER A 36 10.49 -2.89 -5.14
CA SER A 36 9.25 -2.95 -5.91
C SER A 36 8.37 -4.14 -5.50
N ARG A 37 8.96 -5.31 -5.22
CA ARG A 37 8.24 -6.48 -4.73
C ARG A 37 7.55 -6.25 -3.38
N ILE A 38 8.14 -5.45 -2.50
CA ILE A 38 7.55 -5.10 -1.20
C ILE A 38 6.41 -4.08 -1.37
N ARG A 39 6.56 -3.16 -2.33
CA ARG A 39 5.59 -2.10 -2.60
C ARG A 39 4.32 -2.60 -3.30
N GLU A 40 4.45 -3.52 -4.24
CA GLU A 40 3.34 -4.07 -5.03
C GLU A 40 2.13 -4.53 -4.18
N PRO A 41 2.28 -5.37 -3.13
CA PRO A 41 1.14 -5.78 -2.30
C PRO A 41 0.50 -4.60 -1.55
N ILE A 42 1.27 -3.57 -1.19
CA ILE A 42 0.74 -2.36 -0.54
C ILE A 42 -0.12 -1.54 -1.50
N GLU A 43 0.29 -1.40 -2.76
CA GLU A 43 -0.49 -0.70 -3.78
C GLU A 43 -1.79 -1.45 -4.10
N TRP A 44 -1.74 -2.78 -4.17
CA TRP A 44 -2.93 -3.61 -4.38
C TRP A 44 -3.90 -3.53 -3.20
N LEU A 45 -3.38 -3.52 -1.97
CA LEU A 45 -4.19 -3.31 -0.77
C LEU A 45 -4.85 -1.93 -0.77
N PHE A 46 -4.11 -0.88 -1.09
CA PHE A 46 -4.66 0.48 -1.17
C PHE A 46 -5.80 0.54 -2.19
N LYS A 47 -5.61 -0.06 -3.37
CA LYS A 47 -6.65 -0.18 -4.40
C LYS A 47 -7.88 -0.91 -3.88
N GLU A 48 -7.71 -2.04 -3.20
CA GLU A 48 -8.84 -2.83 -2.65
C GLU A 48 -9.63 -2.03 -1.62
N VAL A 49 -8.95 -1.34 -0.70
CA VAL A 49 -9.60 -0.50 0.32
C VAL A 49 -10.35 0.66 -0.35
N ALA A 50 -9.73 1.36 -1.30
CA ALA A 50 -10.36 2.47 -2.01
C ALA A 50 -11.59 2.03 -2.83
N GLN A 51 -11.56 0.84 -3.42
CA GLN A 51 -12.68 0.27 -4.16
C GLN A 51 -13.86 -0.08 -3.24
N LYS A 52 -13.61 -0.67 -2.06
CA LYS A 52 -14.67 -0.99 -1.09
C LYS A 52 -15.21 0.23 -0.36
N PHE A 53 -14.34 1.20 -0.08
CA PHE A 53 -14.64 2.38 0.73
C PHE A 53 -14.31 3.66 -0.04
N THR A 54 -15.02 3.91 -1.14
CA THR A 54 -14.75 5.05 -2.05
C THR A 54 -14.66 6.42 -1.37
N PHE A 55 -15.27 6.59 -0.19
CA PHE A 55 -15.18 7.82 0.60
C PHE A 55 -13.75 8.14 1.06
N ILE A 56 -12.84 7.16 1.17
CA ILE A 56 -11.44 7.40 1.58
C ILE A 56 -10.60 8.03 0.47
N ASP A 57 -10.98 7.84 -0.79
CA ASP A 57 -10.33 8.45 -1.97
C ASP A 57 -11.03 9.76 -2.40
N PHE A 58 -12.12 10.13 -1.72
CA PHE A 58 -12.88 11.31 -2.06
C PHE A 58 -12.28 12.59 -1.46
N SER A 59 -11.46 13.29 -2.23
CA SER A 59 -10.75 14.51 -1.81
C SER A 59 -11.65 15.65 -1.31
N ARG A 60 -12.94 15.66 -1.68
CA ARG A 60 -13.90 16.65 -1.17
C ARG A 60 -14.32 16.37 0.27
N SER A 61 -14.32 15.11 0.73
CA SER A 61 -14.64 14.74 2.12
C SER A 61 -13.39 14.50 2.96
N GLN A 62 -12.33 13.93 2.40
CA GLN A 62 -11.07 13.67 3.11
C GLN A 62 -10.14 14.87 2.99
N LYS A 63 -10.08 15.68 4.05
CA LYS A 63 -9.28 16.90 4.11
C LYS A 63 -8.27 16.83 5.24
N ILE A 64 -6.99 16.90 4.87
CA ILE A 64 -5.88 16.93 5.85
C ILE A 64 -6.12 18.10 6.83
N LEU A 65 -5.92 17.85 8.13
CA LEU A 65 -6.19 18.78 9.25
C LEU A 65 -7.66 19.14 9.51
N LEU A 66 -8.61 18.69 8.69
CA LEU A 66 -10.05 18.99 8.85
C LEU A 66 -10.89 17.74 9.09
N THR A 67 -10.41 16.58 8.67
CA THR A 67 -11.02 15.28 8.93
C THR A 67 -9.96 14.32 9.46
N SER A 68 -10.42 13.29 10.17
CA SER A 68 -9.56 12.24 10.70
C SER A 68 -9.17 11.23 9.61
N CYS A 69 -8.51 11.69 8.53
CA CYS A 69 -8.19 10.87 7.35
C CYS A 69 -7.45 9.58 7.73
N ALA A 70 -6.45 9.69 8.60
CA ALA A 70 -5.69 8.54 9.07
C ALA A 70 -6.56 7.54 9.86
N LEU A 71 -7.42 8.03 10.75
CA LEU A 71 -8.33 7.17 11.51
C LEU A 71 -9.30 6.44 10.59
N TYR A 72 -9.91 7.16 9.65
CA TYR A 72 -10.83 6.56 8.69
C TYR A 72 -10.14 5.49 7.84
N TYR A 73 -8.93 5.77 7.35
CA TYR A 73 -8.15 4.79 6.62
C TYR A 73 -7.87 3.52 7.45
N LEU A 74 -7.46 3.67 8.71
CA LEU A 74 -7.22 2.53 9.62
C LEU A 74 -8.48 1.71 9.87
N VAL A 75 -9.62 2.36 10.09
CA VAL A 75 -10.91 1.67 10.28
C VAL A 75 -11.31 0.94 9.00
N THR A 76 -11.16 1.56 7.82
CA THR A 76 -11.47 0.89 6.55
C THR A 76 -10.54 -0.27 6.27
N LEU A 77 -9.27 -0.20 6.70
CA LEU A 77 -8.32 -1.30 6.58
C LEU A 77 -8.76 -2.50 7.42
N LEU A 78 -9.15 -2.26 8.68
CA LEU A 78 -9.70 -3.29 9.57
C LEU A 78 -10.93 -3.97 8.95
N MET A 79 -11.87 -3.16 8.46
CA MET A 79 -13.10 -3.67 7.82
C MET A 79 -12.80 -4.40 6.51
N CYS A 80 -11.81 -3.93 5.74
CA CYS A 80 -11.34 -4.60 4.52
C CYS A 80 -10.76 -5.97 4.84
N ASN A 81 -9.98 -6.11 5.91
CA ASN A 81 -9.43 -7.39 6.36
C ASN A 81 -10.55 -8.33 6.84
N ALA A 82 -11.50 -7.85 7.66
CA ALA A 82 -12.67 -8.62 8.08
C ALA A 82 -13.53 -9.11 6.90
N HIS A 83 -13.61 -8.34 5.82
CA HIS A 83 -14.22 -8.78 4.57
C HIS A 83 -13.33 -9.78 3.80
N THR A 84 -12.03 -9.54 3.73
CA THR A 84 -11.07 -10.33 2.95
C THR A 84 -10.90 -11.74 3.50
N ILE A 85 -10.84 -11.90 4.82
CA ILE A 85 -10.64 -13.19 5.50
C ILE A 85 -11.63 -14.27 5.03
N PRO A 86 -12.96 -14.07 5.11
CA PRO A 86 -13.92 -15.10 4.71
C PRO A 86 -14.07 -15.26 3.18
N HIS A 87 -13.75 -14.24 2.39
CA HIS A 87 -13.91 -14.31 0.92
C HIS A 87 -12.67 -14.83 0.20
N TYR A 88 -11.49 -14.67 0.82
CA TYR A 88 -10.18 -15.00 0.30
C TYR A 88 -9.99 -14.61 -1.20
N PRO A 89 -9.94 -13.31 -1.53
CA PRO A 89 -9.87 -12.83 -2.91
C PRO A 89 -8.52 -13.13 -3.59
N GLN A 90 -8.39 -12.75 -4.87
CA GLN A 90 -7.21 -13.07 -5.69
C GLN A 90 -5.90 -12.48 -5.15
N THR A 91 -5.91 -11.29 -4.55
CA THR A 91 -4.70 -10.61 -4.05
C THR A 91 -3.90 -11.47 -3.07
N PRO A 92 -4.44 -11.93 -1.92
CA PRO A 92 -3.70 -12.80 -1.00
C PRO A 92 -3.32 -14.15 -1.62
N GLN A 93 -4.09 -14.67 -2.61
CA GLN A 93 -3.71 -15.86 -3.35
C GLN A 93 -2.47 -15.64 -4.23
N TYR A 94 -2.42 -14.51 -4.95
CA TYR A 94 -1.30 -14.15 -5.82
C TYR A 94 0.02 -14.02 -5.03
N PHE A 95 -0.04 -13.38 -3.86
CA PHE A 95 1.12 -13.23 -2.98
C PHE A 95 1.41 -14.46 -2.11
N THR A 96 0.66 -15.56 -2.27
CA THR A 96 0.79 -16.77 -1.44
C THR A 96 0.73 -16.46 0.06
N CYS A 97 -0.15 -15.53 0.43
CA CYS A 97 -0.33 -15.00 1.77
C CYS A 97 -1.74 -15.34 2.26
N PRO A 98 -1.98 -16.56 2.79
CA PRO A 98 -3.29 -16.94 3.29
C PRO A 98 -3.70 -16.03 4.46
N PRO A 99 -4.97 -15.56 4.51
CA PRO A 99 -5.44 -14.75 5.62
C PRO A 99 -5.52 -15.60 6.90
N PRO A 100 -5.38 -14.98 8.09
CA PRO A 100 -5.71 -15.63 9.36
C PRO A 100 -7.21 -15.91 9.44
N THR A 101 -7.63 -16.64 10.47
CA THR A 101 -9.05 -16.72 10.82
C THR A 101 -9.57 -15.39 11.38
N LEU A 102 -10.90 -15.22 11.43
CA LEU A 102 -11.51 -14.04 12.08
C LEU A 102 -11.28 -14.01 13.59
N GLU A 103 -11.02 -15.15 14.23
CA GLU A 103 -10.74 -15.23 15.68
C GLU A 103 -9.29 -14.84 16.00
N GLU A 104 -8.35 -15.16 15.10
CA GLU A 104 -6.94 -14.78 15.22
C GLU A 104 -6.67 -13.30 14.89
N TYR A 105 -7.60 -12.64 14.19
CA TYR A 105 -7.47 -11.26 13.71
C TYR A 105 -8.07 -10.24 14.67
#